data_AF-A0A534JV88-F1
#
_entry.id   AF-A0A534JV88-F1
#
_cell.length_a   1.000
_cell.length_b   1.000
_cell.length_c   1.000
_cell.angle_alpha   90.00
_cell.angle_beta   90.00
_cell.angle_gamma   90.00
#
_symmetry.space_group_name_H-M   'P 1'
#
loop_
_entity.id
_entity.type
_entity.pdbx_description
1 polymer ?
#
loop_
_entity_poly.entity_id
_entity_poly.type
_entity_poly.pdbx_seq_one_letter_code
_entity_poly.pdbx_strand_id
1 'polypeptide(L)'
;MSEIEEAETWLASAKVAFGQDASGRARYTVVVAQCIHALIRANDALTVRLLRRRSTRHEDAALLFGELVRLKKIPARFSNLRALLVRAVSEKSEYDYKGTEVSRDVAARWMRQTERFVAAVREILR
;
A
#
# COMPACT_ATOMS: atom_id res chain seq x y z
N MET A 1 15.41 -3.36 9.66
CA MET A 1 14.46 -2.45 9.02
C MET A 1 13.07 -2.81 9.53
N SER A 2 12.31 -1.84 10.01
CA SER A 2 10.92 -2.00 10.43
C SER A 2 9.99 -2.06 9.20
N GLU A 3 8.77 -2.57 9.38
CA GLU A 3 7.79 -2.68 8.31
C GLU A 3 7.42 -1.32 7.70
N ILE A 4 7.42 -0.26 8.51
CA ILE A 4 7.13 1.09 8.05
C ILE A 4 8.28 1.67 7.23
N GLU A 5 9.53 1.42 7.59
CA GLU A 5 10.71 1.81 6.79
C GLU A 5 10.73 1.07 5.44
N GLU A 6 10.36 -0.20 5.42
CA GLU A 6 10.22 -0.95 4.16
C GLU A 6 9.10 -0.37 3.29
N ALA A 7 7.95 -0.03 3.87
CA ALA A 7 6.86 0.61 3.14
C ALA A 7 7.28 1.94 2.49
N GLU A 8 8.07 2.73 3.21
CA GLU A 8 8.60 4.01 2.72
C GLU A 8 9.62 3.80 1.60
N THR A 9 10.45 2.77 1.71
CA THR A 9 11.40 2.39 0.65
C THR A 9 10.66 2.00 -0.63
N TRP A 10 9.58 1.22 -0.52
CA TRP A 10 8.72 0.90 -1.67
C TRP A 10 8.08 2.13 -2.30
N LEU A 11 7.56 3.04 -1.47
CA LEU A 11 6.95 4.29 -1.95
C LEU A 11 7.99 5.23 -2.59
N ALA A 12 9.19 5.31 -2.05
CA ALA A 12 10.29 6.09 -2.64
C ALA A 12 10.68 5.51 -4.01
N SER A 13 10.77 4.19 -4.12
CA SER A 13 11.02 3.50 -5.39
C SER A 13 9.93 3.81 -6.43
N ALA A 14 8.66 3.79 -6.02
CA ALA A 14 7.53 4.16 -6.89
C ALA A 14 7.66 5.59 -7.44
N LYS A 15 8.09 6.54 -6.61
CA LYS A 15 8.30 7.94 -7.03
C LYS A 15 9.42 8.07 -8.06
N VAL A 16 10.52 7.35 -7.84
CA VAL A 16 11.64 7.31 -8.79
C VAL A 16 11.19 6.73 -10.13
N ALA A 17 10.54 5.56 -10.12
CA ALA A 17 10.04 4.91 -11.33
C ALA A 17 9.03 5.79 -12.09
N PHE A 18 8.21 6.56 -11.38
CA PHE A 18 7.26 7.47 -12.01
C PHE A 18 7.92 8.64 -12.77
N GLY A 19 9.07 9.12 -12.28
CA GLY A 19 9.82 10.23 -12.87
C GLY A 19 10.81 9.83 -13.98
N GLN A 20 11.05 8.54 -14.18
CA GLN A 20 12.00 8.06 -15.18
C GLN A 20 11.39 8.02 -16.58
N ASP A 21 11.90 8.84 -17.50
CA ASP A 21 11.37 8.91 -18.86
C ASP A 21 11.74 7.74 -19.78
N ALA A 22 12.86 7.06 -19.51
CA ALA A 22 13.44 6.04 -20.38
C ALA A 22 12.66 4.71 -20.49
N SER A 23 11.69 4.45 -19.60
CA SER A 23 11.07 3.12 -19.45
C SER A 23 9.68 2.96 -20.09
N GLY A 24 9.21 3.95 -20.87
CA GLY A 24 7.93 3.87 -21.57
C GLY A 24 6.72 3.71 -20.63
N ARG A 25 5.58 3.23 -21.15
CA ARG A 25 4.31 3.12 -20.38
C ARG A 25 4.35 2.00 -19.32
N ALA A 26 5.13 0.96 -19.53
CA ALA A 26 5.28 -0.17 -18.59
C ALA A 26 5.73 0.27 -17.18
N ARG A 27 6.46 1.39 -17.06
CA ARG A 27 6.85 1.96 -15.77
C ARG A 27 5.66 2.23 -14.85
N TYR A 28 4.52 2.62 -15.41
CA TYR A 28 3.35 2.97 -14.60
C TYR A 28 2.74 1.74 -13.94
N THR A 29 2.84 0.57 -14.58
CA THR A 29 2.48 -0.71 -13.97
C THR A 29 3.41 -1.02 -12.80
N VAL A 30 4.73 -0.83 -12.97
CA VAL A 30 5.72 -0.98 -11.89
C VAL A 30 5.43 -0.04 -10.72
N VAL A 31 5.09 1.23 -11.00
CA VAL A 31 4.72 2.21 -9.97
C VAL A 31 3.52 1.72 -9.16
N VAL A 32 2.49 1.16 -9.80
CA VAL A 32 1.33 0.62 -9.11
C VAL A 32 1.69 -0.61 -8.26
N ALA A 33 2.47 -1.54 -8.81
CA ALA A 33 2.95 -2.71 -8.06
C ALA A 33 3.71 -2.30 -6.79
N GLN A 34 4.66 -1.37 -6.92
CA GLN A 34 5.42 -0.84 -5.79
C GLN A 34 4.53 -0.10 -4.78
N CYS A 35 3.50 0.62 -5.24
CA CYS A 35 2.50 1.23 -4.36
C CYS A 35 1.71 0.19 -3.56
N ILE A 36 1.33 -0.94 -4.17
CA ILE A 36 0.63 -2.04 -3.50
C ILE A 36 1.54 -2.67 -2.44
N HIS A 37 2.82 -2.90 -2.75
CA HIS A 37 3.80 -3.40 -1.77
C HIS A 37 3.95 -2.45 -0.58
N ALA A 38 4.05 -1.13 -0.83
CA ALA A 38 4.10 -0.13 0.22
C ALA A 38 2.86 -0.18 1.14
N LEU A 39 1.65 -0.30 0.57
CA LEU A 39 0.40 -0.39 1.34
C LEU A 39 0.38 -1.61 2.26
N ILE A 40 0.80 -2.77 1.76
CA ILE A 40 0.82 -4.02 2.52
C ILE A 40 1.82 -3.90 3.69
N ARG A 41 3.04 -3.42 3.44
CA ARG A 41 4.06 -3.26 4.49
C ARG A 41 3.65 -2.22 5.53
N ALA A 42 3.02 -1.12 5.10
CA ALA A 42 2.49 -0.12 6.03
C ALA A 42 1.37 -0.70 6.90
N ASN A 43 0.49 -1.53 6.33
CA ASN A 43 -0.51 -2.25 7.11
C ASN A 43 0.13 -3.23 8.10
N ASP A 44 1.15 -4.00 7.68
CA ASP A 44 1.85 -4.93 8.57
C ASP A 44 2.48 -4.21 9.77
N ALA A 45 2.98 -2.98 9.60
CA ALA A 45 3.46 -2.16 10.70
C ALA A 45 2.37 -1.93 11.77
N LEU A 46 1.13 -1.63 11.36
CA LEU A 46 0.00 -1.50 12.28
C LEU A 46 -0.34 -2.82 12.96
N THR A 47 -0.48 -3.89 12.19
CA THR A 47 -0.98 -5.16 12.70
C THR A 47 0.04 -5.84 13.60
N VAL A 48 1.34 -5.74 13.30
CA VAL A 48 2.41 -6.23 14.18
C VAL A 48 2.42 -5.45 15.48
N ARG A 49 2.29 -4.12 15.43
CA ARG A 49 2.34 -3.28 16.63
C ARG A 49 1.11 -3.39 17.52
N LEU A 50 -0.07 -3.52 16.93
CA LEU A 50 -1.35 -3.37 17.63
C LEU A 50 -2.12 -4.69 17.80
N LEU A 51 -1.86 -5.70 16.96
CA LEU A 51 -2.44 -7.05 17.03
C LEU A 51 -1.40 -8.16 17.27
N ARG A 52 -0.10 -7.87 17.20
CA ARG A 52 0.98 -8.88 17.24
C ARG A 52 0.86 -9.93 16.12
N ARG A 53 0.30 -9.52 14.97
CA ARG A 53 0.08 -10.39 13.81
C ARG A 53 0.62 -9.72 12.55
N ARG A 54 1.26 -10.51 11.69
CA ARG A 54 1.67 -10.11 10.34
C ARG A 54 0.81 -10.85 9.33
N SER A 55 0.51 -10.22 8.20
CA SER A 55 -0.13 -10.90 7.07
C SER A 55 0.78 -12.04 6.59
N THR A 56 0.29 -13.27 6.54
CA THR A 56 1.05 -14.39 5.93
C THR A 56 0.79 -14.48 4.44
N ARG A 57 -0.37 -13.99 4.00
CA ARG A 57 -0.71 -13.77 2.60
C ARG A 57 -1.13 -12.33 2.39
N HIS A 58 -0.90 -11.81 1.19
CA HIS A 58 -1.29 -10.44 0.86
C HIS A 58 -2.81 -10.22 1.00
N GLU A 59 -3.62 -11.25 0.74
CA GLU A 59 -5.07 -11.23 0.90
C GLU A 59 -5.54 -10.95 2.34
N ASP A 60 -4.70 -11.26 3.33
CA ASP A 60 -5.02 -11.03 4.73
C ASP A 60 -4.92 -9.55 5.13
N ALA A 61 -4.24 -8.71 4.33
CA ALA A 61 -3.96 -7.31 4.69
C ALA A 61 -5.25 -6.52 4.98
N ALA A 62 -6.25 -6.64 4.11
CA ALA A 62 -7.54 -5.96 4.28
C ALA A 62 -8.40 -6.54 5.42
N LEU A 63 -8.22 -7.82 5.75
CA LEU A 63 -8.89 -8.49 6.86
C LEU A 63 -8.32 -8.02 8.19
N LEU A 64 -7.00 -8.04 8.33
CA LEU A 64 -6.31 -7.60 9.54
C LEU A 64 -6.53 -6.11 9.82
N PHE A 65 -6.57 -5.26 8.79
CA PHE A 65 -6.96 -3.86 8.96
C PHE A 65 -8.41 -3.72 9.45
N GLY A 66 -9.33 -4.52 8.91
CA GLY A 66 -10.72 -4.55 9.39
C GLY A 66 -10.82 -4.94 10.87
N GLU A 67 -9.99 -5.87 11.32
CA GLU A 67 -9.90 -6.25 12.73
C GLU A 67 -9.39 -5.11 13.62
N LEU A 68 -8.37 -4.37 13.16
CA LEU A 68 -7.89 -3.16 13.83
C LEU A 68 -8.99 -2.12 14.02
N VAL A 69 -9.81 -1.87 12.99
CA VAL A 69 -10.97 -0.96 13.05
C VAL A 69 -12.03 -1.47 14.01
N ARG A 70 -12.41 -2.75 13.91
CA ARG A 70 -13.43 -3.38 14.77
C ARG A 70 -13.05 -3.30 16.26
N LEU A 71 -11.77 -3.49 16.57
CA LEU A 71 -11.23 -3.40 17.93
C LEU A 71 -10.96 -1.96 18.40
N LYS A 72 -11.37 -0.95 17.62
CA LYS A 72 -11.14 0.49 17.89
C LYS A 72 -9.67 0.85 18.11
N LYS A 73 -8.75 0.08 17.50
CA LYS A 73 -7.30 0.34 17.52
C LYS A 73 -6.88 1.37 16.46
N ILE A 74 -7.82 1.78 15.60
CA ILE A 74 -7.64 2.79 14.55
C ILE A 74 -8.62 3.93 14.81
N PRO A 75 -8.16 5.19 14.80
CA PRO A 75 -9.05 6.35 14.85
C PRO A 75 -10.12 6.28 13.75
N ALA A 76 -11.37 6.61 14.09
CA ALA A 76 -12.50 6.52 13.17
C ALA A 76 -12.27 7.25 11.83
N ARG A 77 -11.52 8.37 11.85
CA ARG A 77 -11.14 9.15 10.66
C ARG A 77 -10.31 8.36 9.62
N PHE A 78 -9.68 7.26 10.01
CA PHE A 78 -8.86 6.41 9.15
C PHE A 78 -9.52 5.07 8.80
N SER A 79 -10.74 4.81 9.28
CA SER A 79 -11.43 3.53 9.08
C SER A 79 -11.71 3.23 7.60
N ASN A 80 -11.94 4.26 6.78
CA ASN A 80 -12.20 4.16 5.35
C ASN A 80 -10.98 3.70 4.53
N LEU A 81 -9.77 3.74 5.09
CA LEU A 81 -8.55 3.30 4.40
C LEU A 81 -8.56 1.80 4.07
N ARG A 82 -9.42 1.01 4.73
CA ARG A 82 -9.63 -0.41 4.40
C ARG A 82 -9.99 -0.62 2.93
N ALA A 83 -10.79 0.27 2.33
CA ALA A 83 -11.21 0.14 0.94
C ALA A 83 -10.02 0.14 -0.03
N LEU A 84 -8.97 0.92 0.29
CA LEU A 84 -7.75 0.96 -0.51
C LEU A 84 -6.98 -0.37 -0.44
N LEU A 85 -6.92 -1.00 0.73
CA LEU A 85 -6.29 -2.32 0.89
C LEU A 85 -7.06 -3.42 0.15
N VAL A 86 -8.40 -3.42 0.21
CA VAL A 86 -9.23 -4.37 -0.55
C VAL A 86 -8.91 -4.26 -2.03
N ARG A 87 -8.89 -3.03 -2.56
CA ARG A 87 -8.55 -2.76 -3.96
C ARG A 87 -7.13 -3.21 -4.31
N ALA A 88 -6.16 -2.92 -3.44
CA ALA A 88 -4.76 -3.28 -3.65
C ALA A 88 -4.57 -4.79 -3.75
N VAL A 89 -5.22 -5.56 -2.88
CA VAL A 89 -5.18 -7.03 -2.92
C VAL A 89 -5.82 -7.57 -4.21
N SER A 90 -7.00 -7.06 -4.59
CA SER A 90 -7.72 -7.57 -5.77
C SER A 90 -6.98 -7.29 -7.08
N GLU A 91 -6.30 -6.14 -7.17
CA GLU A 91 -5.62 -5.71 -8.40
C GLU A 91 -4.14 -6.15 -8.45
N LYS A 92 -3.58 -6.70 -7.35
CA LYS A 92 -2.15 -7.07 -7.26
C LYS A 92 -1.71 -8.05 -8.35
N SER A 93 -2.46 -9.14 -8.54
CA SER A 93 -2.11 -10.18 -9.51
C SER A 93 -2.18 -9.67 -10.96
N GLU A 94 -3.08 -8.71 -11.24
CA GLU A 94 -3.20 -8.06 -12.53
C GLU A 94 -1.96 -7.22 -12.87
N TYR A 95 -1.44 -6.47 -11.89
CA TYR A 95 -0.29 -5.58 -12.10
C TYR A 95 1.06 -6.30 -12.01
N ASP A 96 1.16 -7.35 -11.21
CA ASP A 96 2.44 -8.08 -11.04
C ASP A 96 2.70 -9.10 -12.14
N TYR A 97 1.66 -9.73 -12.71
CA TYR A 97 1.83 -10.92 -13.54
C TYR A 97 1.20 -10.85 -14.92
N LYS A 98 0.20 -9.99 -15.15
CA LYS A 98 -0.55 -9.98 -16.42
C LYS A 98 -0.09 -8.92 -17.42
N GLY A 99 0.92 -8.12 -17.08
CA GLY A 99 1.50 -7.14 -17.99
C GLY A 99 0.51 -6.02 -18.38
N THR A 100 -0.53 -5.79 -17.59
CA THR A 100 -1.52 -4.74 -17.84
C THR A 100 -0.84 -3.38 -17.86
N GLU A 101 -0.85 -2.70 -19.01
CA GLU A 101 -0.33 -1.35 -19.10
C GLU A 101 -1.25 -0.35 -18.41
N VAL A 102 -0.67 0.42 -17.49
CA VAL A 102 -1.40 1.42 -16.71
C VAL A 102 -1.12 2.82 -17.24
N SER A 103 -2.12 3.70 -17.23
CA SER A 103 -1.90 5.11 -17.59
C SER A 103 -1.15 5.87 -16.49
N ARG A 104 -0.47 6.94 -16.89
CA ARG A 104 0.18 7.87 -15.94
C ARG A 104 -0.76 8.35 -14.85
N ASP A 105 -2.00 8.68 -15.20
CA ASP A 105 -2.98 9.23 -14.26
C ASP A 105 -3.43 8.20 -13.22
N VAL A 106 -3.56 6.93 -13.62
CA VAL A 106 -3.87 5.84 -12.71
C VAL A 106 -2.69 5.60 -11.75
N ALA A 107 -1.47 5.55 -12.26
CA ALA A 107 -0.27 5.42 -11.43
C ALA A 107 -0.11 6.60 -10.45
N ALA A 108 -0.34 7.83 -10.92
CA ALA A 108 -0.29 9.03 -10.08
C ALA A 108 -1.36 9.00 -8.97
N ARG A 109 -2.56 8.49 -9.27
CA ARG A 109 -3.62 8.31 -8.28
C ARG A 109 -3.23 7.29 -7.21
N TRP A 110 -2.68 6.15 -7.62
CA TRP A 110 -2.16 5.13 -6.71
C TRP A 110 -1.10 5.70 -5.78
N MET A 111 -0.10 6.41 -6.31
CA MET A 111 0.95 7.04 -5.49
C MET A 111 0.35 7.99 -4.44
N ARG A 112 -0.55 8.91 -4.83
CA ARG A 112 -1.18 9.84 -3.87
C ARG A 112 -1.98 9.12 -2.79
N GLN A 113 -2.68 8.03 -3.16
CA GLN A 113 -3.43 7.23 -2.20
C GLN A 113 -2.50 6.49 -1.22
N THR A 114 -1.40 5.93 -1.72
CA THR A 114 -0.38 5.28 -0.91
C THR A 114 0.32 6.26 0.03
N GLU A 115 0.68 7.45 -0.44
CA GLU A 115 1.24 8.51 0.41
C GLU A 115 0.32 8.85 1.58
N ARG A 116 -0.97 9.04 1.32
CA ARG A 116 -1.97 9.31 2.37
C ARG A 116 -2.08 8.16 3.36
N PHE A 117 -2.02 6.92 2.89
CA PHE A 117 -2.09 5.74 3.74
C PHE A 117 -0.84 5.63 4.64
N VAL A 118 0.37 5.74 4.08
CA VAL A 118 1.62 5.68 4.84
C VAL A 118 1.70 6.80 5.88
N ALA A 119 1.27 8.02 5.51
CA ALA A 119 1.20 9.14 6.44
C ALA A 119 0.23 8.85 7.62
N ALA A 120 -0.95 8.29 7.33
CA ALA A 120 -1.90 7.90 8.37
C ALA A 120 -1.33 6.80 9.29
N VAL A 121 -0.64 5.79 8.74
CA VAL A 121 0.03 4.76 9.53
C VAL A 121 1.06 5.36 10.47
N ARG A 122 1.91 6.26 9.98
CA ARG A 122 2.88 6.99 10.82
C ARG A 122 2.19 7.75 11.96
N GLU A 123 1.07 8.41 11.65
CA GLU A 123 0.31 9.16 12.66
C GLU A 123 -0.27 8.26 13.75
N ILE A 124 -0.78 7.07 13.38
CA ILE A 124 -1.35 6.10 14.32
C ILE A 124 -0.28 5.46 15.21
N LEU A 125 0.94 5.29 14.69
CA LEU A 125 2.04 4.61 15.38
C LEU A 125 2.91 5.54 16.25
N ARG A 126 2.70 6.86 16.17
CA ARG A 126 3.29 7.84 17.08
C ARG A 126 2.66 7.74 18.47
#